data_AF-A0A7W8EBT2-F1
#
_entry.id   AF-A0A7W8EBT2-F1
#
_cell.length_a   1.000
_cell.length_b   1.000
_cell.length_c   1.000
_cell.angle_alpha   90.00
_cell.angle_beta   90.00
_cell.angle_gamma   90.00
#
_symmetry.space_group_name_H-M   'P 1'
#
loop_
_entity.id
_entity.type
_entity.pdbx_description
1 polymer ?
#
loop_
_entity_poly.entity_id
_entity_poly.type
_entity_poly.pdbx_seq_one_letter_code
_entity_poly.pdbx_strand_id
1 'polypeptide(L)'
;MKSLSRLTVYTALSLSITATAAFGQHYTQTNLVSNVSGVAPITDPQLVNPWGLSRGSSGDWWVSDNLTGFSTLYNGAGTKNSLIVTIPPADPNNKKTPIGSPTGTIFNASPTDFLLPGGFAAEFLFCTIDGSLVAWNANVAIAPGAVAPSTHAITVAKNTDGTSYTGLTSAFIDNQRFLYAANFGKGRVDVYDNAFHRVELRGERNAFRDELLPRNFVPFNVQAIGNDIVVTYVLHEEGKQVETDGPGLGRVDIYTSEGVLLQRLESGDFMNAPWGVALAPLDFGRFSHDLLVAQFAGGGTTENSGVIAAFDLVTGRFDGLLQDAKGKTLAIPGIWAISPGNVAPANSDPAASPAAELYFTAVPTNGGAPGGLFGYLTAISSELVEGGGQ
;
A
#
# COMPACT_ATOMS: atom_id res chain seq x y z
N MET A 1 39.33 58.22 55.39
CA MET A 1 39.17 57.99 53.93
C MET A 1 38.70 56.55 53.76
N LYS A 2 37.41 56.37 53.45
CA LYS A 2 36.76 55.05 53.36
C LYS A 2 36.99 54.43 51.98
N SER A 3 37.20 53.12 51.97
CA SER A 3 37.38 52.22 50.82
C SER A 3 36.15 52.16 49.91
N LEU A 4 36.35 51.67 48.67
CA LEU A 4 35.43 50.74 47.99
C LEU A 4 36.02 50.33 46.62
N SER A 5 36.72 49.19 46.60
CA SER A 5 37.02 48.42 45.38
C SER A 5 35.77 47.61 45.01
N ARG A 6 35.24 47.81 43.81
CA ARG A 6 34.11 47.04 43.27
C ARG A 6 34.63 45.76 42.62
N LEU A 7 34.33 44.62 43.23
CA LEU A 7 34.50 43.30 42.63
C LEU A 7 33.24 42.99 41.83
N THR A 8 33.36 42.87 40.51
CA THR A 8 32.25 42.45 39.63
C THR A 8 32.30 40.94 39.52
N VAL A 9 31.31 40.26 40.09
CA VAL A 9 31.12 38.80 39.99
C VAL A 9 30.29 38.54 38.73
N TYR A 10 30.88 37.83 37.75
CA TYR A 10 30.13 37.28 36.62
C TYR A 10 29.59 35.91 37.03
N THR A 11 28.28 35.80 37.22
CA THR A 11 27.60 34.52 37.43
C THR A 11 27.34 33.90 36.06
N ALA A 12 28.08 32.84 35.71
CA ALA A 12 27.79 32.04 34.53
C ALA A 12 26.57 31.16 34.81
N LEU A 13 25.45 31.44 34.14
CA LEU A 13 24.25 30.63 34.19
C LEU A 13 24.42 29.46 33.20
N SER A 14 24.78 28.28 33.70
CA SER A 14 24.80 27.05 32.91
C SER A 14 23.36 26.60 32.64
N LEU A 15 22.89 26.78 31.40
CA LEU A 15 21.62 26.23 30.94
C LEU A 15 21.78 24.71 30.76
N SER A 16 21.37 23.93 31.75
CA SER A 16 21.26 22.49 31.63
C SER A 16 20.08 22.17 30.71
N ILE A 17 20.34 21.93 29.42
CA ILE A 17 19.36 21.32 28.53
C ILE A 17 19.22 19.86 28.97
N THR A 18 18.28 19.58 29.86
CA THR A 18 17.78 18.22 30.04
C THR A 18 17.12 17.83 28.73
N ALA A 19 17.81 17.01 27.93
CA ALA A 19 17.19 16.29 26.84
C ALA A 19 16.07 15.44 27.45
N THR A 20 14.83 15.90 27.33
CA THR A 20 13.67 15.04 27.52
C THR A 20 13.84 13.93 26.49
N ALA A 21 14.06 12.69 26.97
CA ALA A 21 13.95 11.53 26.11
C ALA A 21 12.55 11.56 25.52
N ALA A 22 12.43 11.92 24.24
CA ALA A 22 11.21 11.71 23.51
C ALA A 22 11.04 10.19 23.45
N PHE A 23 10.10 9.65 24.24
CA PHE A 23 9.69 8.27 24.08
C PHE A 23 9.11 8.16 22.67
N GLY A 24 9.88 7.58 21.75
CA GLY A 24 9.38 7.27 20.41
C GLY A 24 8.34 6.17 20.57
N GLN A 25 7.16 6.34 19.98
CA GLN A 25 6.20 5.25 19.90
C GLN A 25 6.82 4.06 19.15
N HIS A 26 6.73 2.88 19.78
CA HIS A 26 7.19 1.64 19.20
C HIS A 26 6.04 0.78 18.64
N TYR A 27 6.40 -0.15 17.77
CA TYR A 27 5.48 -1.05 17.05
C TYR A 27 5.94 -2.51 17.14
N THR A 28 4.98 -3.42 17.13
CA THR A 28 5.20 -4.87 17.07
C THR A 28 4.67 -5.44 15.77
N GLN A 29 5.49 -6.25 15.10
CA GLN A 29 5.10 -7.04 13.94
C GLN A 29 4.57 -8.41 14.36
N THR A 30 3.40 -8.78 13.83
CA THR A 30 2.83 -10.13 13.98
C THR A 30 2.67 -10.77 12.60
N ASN A 31 3.31 -11.92 12.41
CA ASN A 31 3.19 -12.73 11.20
C ASN A 31 2.02 -13.71 11.32
N LEU A 32 1.11 -13.70 10.36
CA LEU A 32 -0.09 -14.52 10.37
C LEU A 32 0.01 -15.73 9.45
N VAL A 33 0.36 -15.48 8.18
CA VAL A 33 0.41 -16.50 7.12
C VAL A 33 1.69 -16.32 6.31
N SER A 34 2.34 -17.42 5.95
CA SER A 34 3.46 -17.42 5.01
C SER A 34 3.45 -18.67 4.14
N ASN A 35 3.98 -18.62 2.93
CA ASN A 35 4.26 -19.85 2.17
C ASN A 35 5.51 -20.59 2.64
N VAL A 36 6.31 -19.98 3.52
CA VAL A 36 7.56 -20.56 4.05
C VAL A 36 7.28 -21.14 5.44
N SER A 37 7.48 -22.45 5.58
CA SER A 37 7.29 -23.15 6.85
C SER A 37 8.16 -22.54 7.96
N GLY A 38 7.54 -22.27 9.11
CA GLY A 38 8.21 -21.70 10.29
C GLY A 38 8.33 -20.17 10.31
N VAL A 39 7.94 -19.46 9.25
CA VAL A 39 7.93 -17.97 9.23
C VAL A 39 6.69 -17.39 9.89
N ALA A 40 5.56 -18.09 9.80
CA ALA A 40 4.29 -17.74 10.42
C ALA A 40 3.59 -19.01 10.96
N PRO A 41 2.60 -18.87 11.87
CA PRO A 41 1.86 -20.01 12.40
C PRO A 41 1.09 -20.82 11.33
N ILE A 42 0.64 -20.15 10.26
CA ILE A 42 -0.10 -20.78 9.16
C ILE A 42 0.80 -20.80 7.93
N THR A 43 0.96 -22.00 7.35
CA THR A 43 1.66 -22.18 6.07
C THR A 43 0.69 -22.32 4.92
N ASP A 44 0.75 -21.41 3.96
CA ASP A 44 -0.07 -21.44 2.74
C ASP A 44 0.79 -21.38 1.47
N PRO A 45 0.93 -22.49 0.72
CA PRO A 45 1.73 -22.53 -0.49
C PRO A 45 1.26 -21.59 -1.62
N GLN A 46 0.04 -21.06 -1.56
CA GLN A 46 -0.49 -20.17 -2.60
C GLN A 46 -0.07 -18.71 -2.41
N LEU A 47 0.29 -18.31 -1.18
CA LEU A 47 0.71 -16.96 -0.80
C LEU A 47 2.14 -16.68 -1.28
N VAL A 48 2.33 -16.49 -2.58
CA VAL A 48 3.65 -16.30 -3.19
C VAL A 48 3.74 -14.92 -3.81
N ASN A 49 4.71 -14.12 -3.36
CA ASN A 49 4.90 -12.75 -3.79
C ASN A 49 3.59 -11.93 -3.69
N PRO A 50 2.99 -11.78 -2.49
CA PRO A 50 1.71 -11.09 -2.34
C PRO A 50 1.86 -9.57 -2.47
N TRP A 51 1.37 -8.99 -3.56
CA TRP A 51 1.54 -7.56 -3.86
C TRP A 51 0.43 -6.72 -3.24
N GLY A 52 -0.80 -6.93 -3.69
CA GLY A 52 -1.96 -6.16 -3.26
C GLY A 52 -2.67 -6.76 -2.06
N LEU A 53 -3.33 -5.89 -1.31
CA LEU A 53 -4.16 -6.21 -0.16
C LEU A 53 -5.40 -5.31 -0.19
N SER A 54 -6.59 -5.90 -0.16
CA SER A 54 -7.85 -5.15 -0.08
C SER A 54 -8.88 -5.90 0.73
N ARG A 55 -9.96 -5.22 1.10
CA ARG A 55 -11.10 -5.83 1.79
C ARG A 55 -12.33 -4.95 1.70
N GLY A 56 -13.50 -5.56 1.88
CA GLY A 56 -14.72 -4.83 2.22
C GLY A 56 -14.76 -4.46 3.71
N SER A 57 -15.79 -3.70 4.10
CA SER A 57 -15.95 -3.20 5.48
C SER A 57 -16.15 -4.29 6.55
N SER A 58 -16.44 -5.52 6.16
CA SER A 58 -16.67 -6.61 7.12
C SER A 58 -16.28 -7.98 6.56
N GLY A 59 -15.44 -7.99 5.52
CA GLY A 59 -15.03 -9.20 4.82
C GLY A 59 -13.58 -9.56 5.06
N ASP A 60 -13.19 -10.75 4.62
CA ASP A 60 -11.80 -11.20 4.61
C ASP A 60 -10.89 -10.26 3.81
N TRP A 61 -9.61 -10.32 4.11
CA TRP A 61 -8.54 -9.73 3.33
C TRP A 61 -8.31 -10.51 2.05
N TRP A 62 -8.44 -9.83 0.92
CA TRP A 62 -8.11 -10.33 -0.40
C TRP A 62 -6.67 -9.96 -0.73
N VAL A 63 -5.86 -10.98 -0.96
CA VAL A 63 -4.43 -10.84 -1.25
C VAL A 63 -4.19 -11.15 -2.71
N SER A 64 -3.37 -10.36 -3.41
CA SER A 64 -2.98 -10.62 -4.80
C SER A 64 -1.69 -11.43 -4.86
N ASP A 65 -1.79 -12.74 -5.06
CA ASP A 65 -0.67 -13.68 -5.08
C ASP A 65 -0.01 -13.69 -6.46
N ASN A 66 0.89 -12.72 -6.67
CA ASN A 66 1.39 -12.37 -8.00
C ASN A 66 1.98 -13.54 -8.78
N LEU A 67 2.76 -14.42 -8.13
CA LEU A 67 3.47 -15.51 -8.81
C LEU A 67 2.70 -16.82 -8.87
N THR A 68 1.50 -16.90 -8.28
CA THR A 68 0.61 -18.07 -8.41
C THR A 68 -0.62 -17.77 -9.25
N GLY A 69 -0.91 -16.50 -9.53
CA GLY A 69 -2.07 -16.08 -10.32
C GLY A 69 -3.39 -16.22 -9.56
N PHE A 70 -3.32 -16.22 -8.22
CA PHE A 70 -4.48 -16.32 -7.36
C PHE A 70 -4.75 -15.01 -6.62
N SER A 71 -5.98 -14.92 -6.11
CA SER A 71 -6.25 -14.15 -4.92
C SER A 71 -6.73 -15.09 -3.81
N THR A 72 -5.92 -15.18 -2.76
CA THR A 72 -6.26 -15.87 -1.51
C THR A 72 -6.95 -14.92 -0.53
N LEU A 73 -7.76 -15.50 0.35
CA LEU A 73 -8.55 -14.77 1.32
C LEU A 73 -8.21 -15.21 2.74
N TYR A 74 -8.01 -14.25 3.64
CA TYR A 74 -7.73 -14.51 5.06
C TYR A 74 -8.56 -13.60 5.94
N ASN A 75 -9.06 -14.11 7.06
CA ASN A 75 -9.56 -13.22 8.11
C ASN A 75 -8.38 -12.48 8.80
N GLY A 76 -8.67 -11.53 9.68
CA GLY A 76 -7.68 -10.74 10.42
C GLY A 76 -6.79 -11.55 11.37
N ALA A 77 -7.19 -12.78 11.73
CA ALA A 77 -6.34 -13.71 12.47
C ALA A 77 -5.50 -14.62 11.55
N GLY A 78 -5.53 -14.41 10.22
CA GLY A 78 -4.79 -15.21 9.24
C GLY A 78 -5.46 -16.53 8.86
N THR A 79 -6.67 -16.81 9.35
CA THR A 79 -7.39 -18.04 8.96
C THR A 79 -7.79 -17.94 7.51
N LYS A 80 -7.34 -18.92 6.71
CA LYS A 80 -7.62 -19.00 5.28
C LYS A 80 -9.08 -19.33 5.00
N ASN A 81 -9.70 -18.60 4.08
CA ASN A 81 -11.00 -18.93 3.50
C ASN A 81 -10.85 -20.04 2.43
N SER A 82 -11.85 -20.90 2.29
CA SER A 82 -11.86 -21.94 1.24
C SER A 82 -11.95 -21.37 -0.18
N LEU A 83 -12.51 -20.18 -0.35
CA LEU A 83 -12.55 -19.50 -1.64
C LEU A 83 -11.14 -19.05 -2.03
N ILE A 84 -10.72 -19.48 -3.22
CA ILE A 84 -9.52 -18.99 -3.90
C ILE A 84 -9.97 -18.54 -5.30
N VAL A 85 -9.64 -17.31 -5.66
CA VAL A 85 -10.03 -16.74 -6.95
C VAL A 85 -8.87 -16.83 -7.92
N THR A 86 -9.10 -17.42 -9.08
CA THR A 86 -8.13 -17.46 -10.17
C THR A 86 -8.20 -16.16 -10.96
N ILE A 87 -7.05 -15.51 -11.12
CA ILE A 87 -6.88 -14.33 -11.96
C ILE A 87 -6.38 -14.80 -13.33
N PRO A 88 -7.06 -14.45 -14.44
CA PRO A 88 -6.62 -14.87 -15.78
C PRO A 88 -5.35 -14.13 -16.21
N PRO A 89 -4.47 -14.76 -17.03
CA PRO A 89 -3.41 -14.04 -17.74
C PRO A 89 -4.01 -13.04 -18.74
N ALA A 90 -3.32 -11.93 -18.98
CA ALA A 90 -3.76 -10.92 -19.95
C ALA A 90 -3.80 -11.47 -21.40
N ASP A 91 -2.87 -12.37 -21.73
CA ASP A 91 -2.88 -13.15 -22.98
C ASP A 91 -2.80 -14.66 -22.67
N PRO A 92 -3.92 -15.40 -22.76
CA PRO A 92 -3.95 -16.85 -22.58
C PRO A 92 -3.07 -17.64 -23.55
N ASN A 93 -2.64 -17.04 -24.66
CA ASN A 93 -1.76 -17.68 -25.65
C ASN A 93 -0.28 -17.43 -25.38
N ASN A 94 0.07 -16.52 -24.46
CA ASN A 94 1.45 -16.22 -24.13
C ASN A 94 2.03 -17.30 -23.20
N LYS A 95 2.76 -18.24 -23.79
CA LYS A 95 3.41 -19.33 -23.05
C LYS A 95 4.46 -18.88 -22.03
N LYS A 96 4.96 -17.64 -22.11
CA LYS A 96 5.90 -17.08 -21.13
C LYS A 96 5.22 -16.63 -19.84
N THR A 97 3.94 -16.29 -19.92
CA THR A 97 3.10 -15.82 -18.79
C THR A 97 1.78 -16.62 -18.79
N PRO A 98 1.84 -17.94 -18.52
CA PRO A 98 0.69 -18.84 -18.69
C PRO A 98 -0.37 -18.70 -17.59
N ILE A 99 -0.06 -18.01 -16.50
CA ILE A 99 -0.94 -17.75 -15.37
C ILE A 99 -1.13 -16.24 -15.21
N GLY A 100 -2.22 -15.85 -14.53
CA GLY A 100 -2.40 -14.45 -14.14
C GLY A 100 -1.29 -13.96 -13.23
N SER A 101 -1.14 -12.64 -13.17
CA SER A 101 -0.09 -12.00 -12.39
C SER A 101 -0.63 -10.78 -11.65
N PRO A 102 -1.55 -11.00 -10.68
CA PRO A 102 -2.26 -9.92 -10.00
C PRO A 102 -1.30 -9.04 -9.19
N THR A 103 -1.60 -7.74 -9.14
CA THR A 103 -0.80 -6.74 -8.43
C THR A 103 -1.70 -5.94 -7.49
N GLY A 104 -2.23 -4.79 -7.90
CA GLY A 104 -3.16 -3.98 -7.13
C GLY A 104 -4.55 -4.62 -7.06
N THR A 105 -5.23 -4.46 -5.93
CA THR A 105 -6.61 -4.92 -5.72
C THR A 105 -7.41 -3.89 -4.94
N ILE A 106 -8.71 -3.76 -5.25
CA ILE A 106 -9.65 -2.95 -4.48
C ILE A 106 -10.99 -3.67 -4.30
N PHE A 107 -11.68 -3.33 -3.21
CA PHE A 107 -13.10 -3.64 -3.03
C PHE A 107 -13.96 -2.58 -3.71
N ASN A 108 -15.01 -3.02 -4.41
CA ASN A 108 -16.03 -2.14 -4.97
C ASN A 108 -17.30 -2.18 -4.12
N ALA A 109 -17.58 -1.08 -3.42
CA ALA A 109 -18.80 -0.92 -2.63
C ALA A 109 -20.02 -0.46 -3.46
N SER A 110 -19.86 -0.17 -4.76
CA SER A 110 -20.92 0.35 -5.62
C SER A 110 -21.73 -0.78 -6.25
N PRO A 111 -23.08 -0.80 -6.10
CA PRO A 111 -23.93 -1.77 -6.77
C PRO A 111 -24.21 -1.42 -8.24
N THR A 112 -23.79 -0.24 -8.72
CA THR A 112 -24.15 0.31 -10.04
C THR A 112 -22.97 0.63 -10.93
N ASP A 113 -21.76 0.70 -10.37
CA ASP A 113 -20.52 0.92 -11.13
C ASP A 113 -19.81 -0.42 -11.37
N PHE A 114 -19.04 -0.48 -12.46
CA PHE A 114 -18.20 -1.62 -12.80
C PHE A 114 -19.02 -2.90 -12.99
N LEU A 115 -20.12 -2.77 -13.75
CA LEU A 115 -21.03 -3.88 -14.04
C LEU A 115 -20.38 -4.92 -14.96
N LEU A 116 -20.55 -6.17 -14.59
CA LEU A 116 -20.13 -7.38 -15.29
C LEU A 116 -21.29 -7.98 -16.09
N PRO A 117 -21.04 -8.96 -16.98
CA PRO A 117 -22.10 -9.64 -17.73
C PRO A 117 -23.22 -10.15 -16.82
N GLY A 118 -24.47 -9.92 -17.22
CA GLY A 118 -25.64 -10.22 -16.38
C GLY A 118 -26.06 -9.09 -15.43
N GLY A 119 -25.35 -7.97 -15.42
CA GLY A 119 -25.68 -6.79 -14.61
C GLY A 119 -25.21 -6.88 -13.15
N PHE A 120 -24.31 -7.82 -12.84
CA PHE A 120 -23.69 -7.95 -11.52
C PHE A 120 -22.59 -6.92 -11.35
N ALA A 121 -22.59 -6.11 -10.30
CA ALA A 121 -21.45 -5.25 -9.99
C ALA A 121 -20.23 -6.10 -9.60
N ALA A 122 -19.04 -5.72 -10.08
CA ALA A 122 -17.81 -6.29 -9.55
C ALA A 122 -17.77 -6.08 -8.03
N GLU A 123 -17.42 -7.10 -7.25
CA GLU A 123 -17.20 -6.97 -5.80
C GLU A 123 -15.72 -6.67 -5.52
N PHE A 124 -14.83 -7.31 -6.25
CA PHE A 124 -13.39 -7.06 -6.20
C PHE A 124 -12.84 -6.82 -7.59
N LEU A 125 -11.90 -5.87 -7.67
CA LEU A 125 -11.22 -5.48 -8.88
C LEU A 125 -9.71 -5.66 -8.67
N PHE A 126 -9.02 -6.04 -9.73
CA PHE A 126 -7.59 -6.30 -9.74
C PHE A 126 -6.96 -5.66 -10.97
N CYS A 127 -5.71 -5.26 -10.86
CA CYS A 127 -4.86 -5.04 -12.02
C CYS A 127 -3.75 -6.11 -12.04
N THR A 128 -3.09 -6.25 -13.19
CA THR A 128 -2.05 -7.26 -13.38
C THR A 128 -0.79 -6.65 -13.99
N ILE A 129 0.38 -7.18 -13.61
CA ILE A 129 1.67 -6.69 -14.14
C ILE A 129 1.81 -6.96 -15.64
N ASP A 130 1.06 -7.91 -16.18
CA ASP A 130 0.96 -8.19 -17.62
C ASP A 130 -0.12 -7.34 -18.36
N GLY A 131 -0.74 -6.37 -17.68
CA GLY A 131 -1.42 -5.25 -18.32
C GLY A 131 -2.93 -5.40 -18.53
N SER A 132 -3.62 -6.09 -17.61
CA SER A 132 -5.08 -6.21 -17.61
C SER A 132 -5.73 -5.61 -16.37
N LEU A 133 -6.99 -5.21 -16.51
CA LEU A 133 -7.94 -5.03 -15.41
C LEU A 133 -8.85 -6.25 -15.36
N VAL A 134 -9.04 -6.76 -14.16
CA VAL A 134 -9.77 -7.99 -13.88
C VAL A 134 -10.81 -7.72 -12.79
N ALA A 135 -11.97 -8.34 -12.89
CA ALA A 135 -13.08 -8.16 -11.97
C ALA A 135 -13.66 -9.50 -11.53
N TRP A 136 -14.08 -9.58 -10.27
CA TRP A 136 -14.71 -10.75 -9.70
C TRP A 136 -16.06 -10.39 -9.08
N ASN A 137 -17.04 -11.27 -9.27
CA ASN A 137 -18.30 -11.31 -8.54
C ASN A 137 -18.65 -12.80 -8.31
N ALA A 138 -19.23 -13.14 -7.16
CA ALA A 138 -19.58 -14.52 -6.80
C ALA A 138 -20.48 -15.23 -7.84
N ASN A 139 -21.25 -14.47 -8.64
CA ASN A 139 -22.22 -14.97 -9.59
C ASN A 139 -21.76 -14.94 -11.06
N VAL A 140 -20.52 -14.51 -11.32
CA VAL A 140 -19.97 -14.36 -12.68
C VAL A 140 -18.91 -15.43 -12.94
N ALA A 141 -18.81 -15.89 -14.19
CA ALA A 141 -17.85 -16.94 -14.61
C ALA A 141 -17.98 -18.26 -13.84
N ILE A 142 -19.19 -18.61 -13.40
CA ILE A 142 -19.49 -19.92 -12.82
C ILE A 142 -19.43 -20.97 -13.93
N ALA A 143 -18.57 -21.98 -13.76
CA ALA A 143 -18.45 -23.08 -14.69
C ALA A 143 -19.76 -23.89 -14.81
N PRO A 144 -20.09 -24.48 -15.97
CA PRO A 144 -21.27 -25.32 -16.10
C PRO A 144 -21.32 -26.43 -15.04
N GLY A 145 -22.40 -26.48 -14.26
CA GLY A 145 -22.58 -27.45 -13.18
C GLY A 145 -21.91 -27.09 -11.85
N ALA A 146 -21.19 -25.97 -11.77
CA ALA A 146 -20.69 -25.42 -10.51
C ALA A 146 -21.77 -24.55 -9.83
N VAL A 147 -21.57 -24.32 -8.53
CA VAL A 147 -22.39 -23.42 -7.71
C VAL A 147 -21.57 -22.21 -7.28
N ALA A 148 -22.25 -21.09 -7.00
CA ALA A 148 -21.61 -19.92 -6.41
C ALA A 148 -21.01 -20.26 -5.02
N PRO A 149 -19.97 -19.54 -4.57
CA PRO A 149 -19.29 -18.44 -5.26
C PRO A 149 -18.34 -18.93 -6.37
N SER A 150 -18.22 -18.14 -7.44
CA SER A 150 -17.26 -18.38 -8.51
C SER A 150 -15.81 -18.38 -8.01
N THR A 151 -15.00 -19.30 -8.52
CA THR A 151 -13.54 -19.35 -8.29
C THR A 151 -12.74 -18.65 -9.40
N HIS A 152 -13.41 -17.92 -10.29
CA HIS A 152 -12.78 -17.28 -11.45
C HIS A 152 -13.17 -15.80 -11.56
N ALA A 153 -12.16 -14.96 -11.71
CA ALA A 153 -12.36 -13.57 -12.14
C ALA A 153 -12.34 -13.48 -13.68
N ILE A 154 -12.81 -12.36 -14.22
CA ILE A 154 -12.85 -12.10 -15.67
C ILE A 154 -12.06 -10.86 -16.03
N THR A 155 -11.40 -10.88 -17.18
CA THR A 155 -10.77 -9.68 -17.76
C THR A 155 -11.85 -8.72 -18.24
N VAL A 156 -11.78 -7.46 -17.79
CA VAL A 156 -12.73 -6.39 -18.15
C VAL A 156 -12.09 -5.32 -19.03
N ALA A 157 -10.77 -5.15 -18.93
CA ALA A 157 -9.99 -4.33 -19.86
C ALA A 157 -8.58 -4.92 -20.02
N LYS A 158 -7.97 -4.75 -21.19
CA LYS A 158 -6.56 -5.10 -21.41
C LYS A 158 -5.94 -4.21 -22.46
N ASN A 159 -4.65 -3.94 -22.32
CA ASN A 159 -3.86 -3.21 -23.31
C ASN A 159 -2.69 -4.10 -23.76
N THR A 160 -2.47 -4.20 -25.08
CA THR A 160 -1.40 -5.05 -25.65
C THR A 160 -0.15 -4.25 -26.03
N ASP A 161 -0.03 -3.01 -25.56
CA ASP A 161 0.98 -2.05 -26.00
C ASP A 161 2.21 -1.97 -25.08
N GLY A 162 2.44 -2.99 -24.24
CA GLY A 162 3.48 -2.96 -23.18
C GLY A 162 3.02 -2.29 -21.89
N THR A 163 1.71 -2.19 -21.68
CA THR A 163 1.12 -1.79 -20.41
C THR A 163 1.48 -2.79 -19.31
N SER A 164 1.83 -2.27 -18.13
CA SER A 164 2.13 -3.06 -16.95
C SER A 164 1.54 -2.36 -15.73
N TYR A 165 0.52 -2.96 -15.12
CA TYR A 165 -0.18 -2.34 -13.99
C TYR A 165 0.35 -2.87 -12.67
N THR A 166 0.76 -1.95 -11.82
CA THR A 166 1.37 -2.24 -10.52
C THR A 166 0.44 -1.86 -9.36
N GLY A 167 -0.33 -0.79 -9.53
CA GLY A 167 -1.30 -0.29 -8.54
C GLY A 167 -2.69 -0.10 -9.12
N LEU A 168 -3.71 -0.19 -8.27
CA LEU A 168 -5.10 0.08 -8.63
C LEU A 168 -5.81 0.80 -7.48
N THR A 169 -6.53 1.87 -7.79
CA THR A 169 -7.43 2.52 -6.85
C THR A 169 -8.67 3.09 -7.54
N SER A 170 -9.61 3.64 -6.78
CA SER A 170 -10.78 4.33 -7.33
C SER A 170 -11.05 5.64 -6.60
N ALA A 171 -11.51 6.65 -7.32
CA ALA A 171 -11.95 7.93 -6.77
C ALA A 171 -13.10 8.49 -7.61
N PHE A 172 -13.64 9.62 -7.17
CA PHE A 172 -14.78 10.28 -7.81
C PHE A 172 -14.38 11.57 -8.51
N ILE A 173 -14.98 11.80 -9.67
CA ILE A 173 -15.03 13.09 -10.38
C ILE A 173 -16.50 13.36 -10.62
N ASP A 174 -17.02 14.50 -10.16
CA ASP A 174 -18.43 14.88 -10.32
C ASP A 174 -19.43 13.76 -9.91
N ASN A 175 -19.17 13.10 -8.77
CA ASN A 175 -19.91 11.94 -8.24
C ASN A 175 -19.92 10.69 -9.16
N GLN A 176 -19.15 10.67 -10.24
CA GLN A 176 -18.91 9.47 -11.04
C GLN A 176 -17.62 8.79 -10.59
N ARG A 177 -17.67 7.47 -10.45
CA ARG A 177 -16.51 6.69 -10.01
C ARG A 177 -15.63 6.34 -11.20
N PHE A 178 -14.32 6.48 -11.01
CA PHE A 178 -13.28 6.11 -11.97
C PHE A 178 -12.27 5.17 -11.32
N LEU A 179 -11.64 4.31 -12.12
CA LEU A 179 -10.46 3.55 -11.72
C LEU A 179 -9.20 4.26 -12.17
N TYR A 180 -8.18 4.20 -11.33
CA TYR A 180 -6.84 4.73 -11.59
C TYR A 180 -5.87 3.57 -11.45
N ALA A 181 -5.07 3.32 -12.50
CA ALA A 181 -4.09 2.25 -12.53
C ALA A 181 -2.69 2.84 -12.77
N ALA A 182 -1.75 2.55 -11.89
CA ALA A 182 -0.34 2.89 -12.11
C ALA A 182 0.20 2.04 -13.25
N ASN A 183 0.46 2.64 -14.41
CA ASN A 183 1.02 1.96 -15.58
C ASN A 183 2.52 2.15 -15.61
N PHE A 184 3.23 1.32 -14.83
CA PHE A 184 4.69 1.33 -14.74
C PHE A 184 5.35 1.21 -16.12
N GLY A 185 4.87 0.27 -16.94
CA GLY A 185 5.41 0.03 -18.29
C GLY A 185 5.26 1.21 -19.26
N LYS A 186 4.44 2.20 -18.92
CA LYS A 186 4.18 3.40 -19.73
C LYS A 186 4.55 4.72 -19.04
N GLY A 187 4.97 4.69 -17.79
CA GLY A 187 5.31 5.90 -17.04
C GLY A 187 4.14 6.86 -16.87
N ARG A 188 2.92 6.37 -16.66
CA ARG A 188 1.72 7.20 -16.46
C ARG A 188 0.67 6.51 -15.59
N VAL A 189 -0.32 7.25 -15.14
CA VAL A 189 -1.55 6.70 -14.57
C VAL A 189 -2.59 6.57 -15.68
N ASP A 190 -3.18 5.39 -15.86
CA ASP A 190 -4.31 5.18 -16.76
C ASP A 190 -5.63 5.27 -15.99
N VAL A 191 -6.61 5.96 -16.58
CA VAL A 191 -7.91 6.20 -15.95
C VAL A 191 -9.00 5.51 -16.75
N TYR A 192 -9.94 4.86 -16.04
CA TYR A 192 -11.07 4.16 -16.62
C TYR A 192 -12.38 4.64 -16.02
N ASP A 193 -13.41 4.81 -16.84
CA ASP A 193 -14.76 5.12 -16.38
C ASP A 193 -15.43 3.93 -15.67
N ASN A 194 -16.63 4.14 -15.14
CA ASN A 194 -17.40 3.12 -14.44
C ASN A 194 -17.90 1.96 -15.33
N ALA A 195 -17.63 2.01 -16.63
CA ALA A 195 -17.92 0.95 -17.61
C ALA A 195 -16.64 0.33 -18.19
N PHE A 196 -15.49 0.55 -17.56
CA PHE A 196 -14.18 0.05 -17.97
C PHE A 196 -13.66 0.58 -19.30
N HIS A 197 -14.16 1.72 -19.79
CA HIS A 197 -13.54 2.41 -20.92
C HIS A 197 -12.40 3.29 -20.42
N ARG A 198 -11.23 3.16 -21.05
CA ARG A 198 -10.12 4.07 -20.79
C ARG A 198 -10.50 5.48 -21.21
N VAL A 199 -10.32 6.45 -20.33
CA VAL A 199 -10.63 7.86 -20.57
C VAL A 199 -9.38 8.71 -20.46
N GLU A 200 -9.38 9.82 -21.18
CA GLU A 200 -8.46 10.93 -20.95
C GLU A 200 -9.18 11.97 -20.10
N LEU A 201 -8.56 12.38 -19.00
CA LEU A 201 -9.13 13.40 -18.14
C LEU A 201 -9.15 14.75 -18.88
N ARG A 202 -10.26 15.49 -18.75
CA ARG A 202 -10.45 16.77 -19.45
C ARG A 202 -9.49 17.81 -18.87
N GLY A 203 -8.65 18.40 -19.72
CA GLY A 203 -7.85 19.59 -19.37
C GLY A 203 -6.35 19.39 -19.37
N GLU A 204 -5.82 18.17 -19.30
CA GLU A 204 -4.36 18.00 -19.12
C GLU A 204 -3.78 16.84 -19.93
N ARG A 205 -2.90 17.17 -20.89
CA ARG A 205 -1.84 16.26 -21.35
C ARG A 205 -0.87 15.85 -20.22
N ASN A 206 -1.05 16.43 -19.04
CA ASN A 206 -0.17 16.38 -17.87
C ASN A 206 -0.85 15.86 -16.59
N ALA A 207 -2.04 15.27 -16.65
CA ALA A 207 -2.65 14.68 -15.46
C ALA A 207 -1.69 13.64 -14.82
N PHE A 208 -1.58 13.68 -13.49
CA PHE A 208 -0.64 12.86 -12.70
C PHE A 208 0.83 13.03 -13.09
N ARG A 209 1.20 14.25 -13.50
CA ARG A 209 2.60 14.62 -13.75
C ARG A 209 3.08 15.70 -12.80
N ASP A 210 4.32 15.53 -12.38
CA ASP A 210 5.11 16.54 -11.73
C ASP A 210 6.34 16.85 -12.59
N GLU A 211 6.44 18.11 -13.05
CA GLU A 211 7.58 18.60 -13.86
C GLU A 211 8.91 18.66 -13.08
N LEU A 212 8.85 18.61 -11.75
CA LEU A 212 10.01 18.57 -10.86
C LEU A 212 10.48 17.15 -10.54
N LEU A 213 9.74 16.11 -10.94
CA LEU A 213 10.22 14.74 -10.83
C LEU A 213 11.48 14.57 -11.69
N PRO A 214 12.54 13.94 -11.15
CA PRO A 214 13.69 13.60 -11.96
C PRO A 214 13.28 12.71 -13.14
N ARG A 215 14.06 12.77 -14.23
CA ARG A 215 13.82 11.89 -15.38
C ARG A 215 13.81 10.43 -14.93
N ASN A 216 12.99 9.65 -15.63
CA ASN A 216 12.84 8.21 -15.45
C ASN A 216 12.17 7.78 -14.13
N PHE A 217 11.60 8.71 -13.36
CA PHE A 217 10.64 8.34 -12.33
C PHE A 217 9.28 8.04 -12.97
N VAL A 218 8.73 6.87 -12.64
CA VAL A 218 7.46 6.39 -13.18
C VAL A 218 6.51 6.02 -12.05
N PRO A 219 5.18 6.15 -12.23
CA PRO A 219 4.22 5.69 -11.25
C PRO A 219 4.45 4.22 -10.90
N PHE A 220 4.64 3.95 -9.61
CA PHE A 220 4.89 2.62 -9.06
C PHE A 220 3.65 2.07 -8.35
N ASN A 221 2.90 2.90 -7.64
CA ASN A 221 1.59 2.56 -7.11
C ASN A 221 0.65 3.78 -7.07
N VAL A 222 -0.64 3.54 -6.93
CA VAL A 222 -1.69 4.55 -6.73
C VAL A 222 -2.60 4.14 -5.59
N GLN A 223 -2.92 5.06 -4.69
CA GLN A 223 -3.80 4.84 -3.56
C GLN A 223 -4.67 6.07 -3.30
N ALA A 224 -5.99 5.88 -3.25
CA ALA A 224 -6.90 6.92 -2.80
C ALA A 224 -6.84 7.06 -1.27
N ILE A 225 -6.69 8.30 -0.81
CA ILE A 225 -6.85 8.71 0.60
C ILE A 225 -7.95 9.78 0.60
N GLY A 226 -9.15 9.39 1.04
CA GLY A 226 -10.35 10.18 0.75
C GLY A 226 -10.64 10.16 -0.75
N ASN A 227 -10.65 11.33 -1.40
CA ASN A 227 -10.80 11.45 -2.85
C ASN A 227 -9.50 11.87 -3.57
N ASP A 228 -8.43 12.16 -2.80
CA ASP A 228 -7.12 12.50 -3.35
C ASP A 228 -6.37 11.21 -3.69
N ILE A 229 -5.60 11.26 -4.77
CA ILE A 229 -4.80 10.14 -5.26
C ILE A 229 -3.35 10.36 -4.88
N VAL A 230 -2.85 9.52 -3.97
CA VAL A 230 -1.43 9.41 -3.69
C VAL A 230 -0.80 8.55 -4.78
N VAL A 231 0.18 9.09 -5.47
CA VAL A 231 0.97 8.37 -6.49
C VAL A 231 2.38 8.20 -5.94
N THR A 232 2.83 6.97 -5.83
CA THR A 232 4.23 6.68 -5.54
C THR A 232 4.98 6.57 -6.85
N TYR A 233 6.22 7.05 -6.89
CA TYR A 233 7.10 6.97 -8.04
C TYR A 233 8.41 6.31 -7.68
N VAL A 234 8.95 5.55 -8.62
CA VAL A 234 10.26 4.89 -8.49
C VAL A 234 11.10 5.15 -9.72
N LEU A 235 12.43 5.15 -9.54
CA LEU A 235 13.34 5.18 -10.67
C LEU A 235 13.19 3.91 -11.52
N HIS A 236 13.00 4.10 -12.83
CA HIS A 236 12.95 3.02 -13.81
C HIS A 236 14.03 3.21 -14.86
N GLU A 237 15.11 2.45 -14.74
CA GLU A 237 16.16 2.46 -15.76
C GLU A 237 15.66 1.79 -17.05
N GLU A 238 16.01 2.41 -18.18
CA GLU A 238 15.62 1.94 -19.50
C GLU A 238 15.99 0.46 -19.70
N GLY A 239 15.02 -0.34 -20.15
CA GLY A 239 15.20 -1.77 -20.41
C GLY A 239 14.98 -2.68 -19.20
N LYS A 240 14.89 -2.16 -17.97
CA LYS A 240 14.49 -2.97 -16.81
C LYS A 240 12.99 -3.27 -16.84
N GLN A 241 12.61 -4.45 -16.36
CA GLN A 241 11.21 -4.87 -16.22
C GLN A 241 10.65 -4.58 -14.81
N VAL A 242 11.54 -4.23 -13.88
CA VAL A 242 11.24 -3.97 -12.47
C VAL A 242 11.83 -2.62 -12.08
N GLU A 243 11.48 -2.16 -10.90
CA GLU A 243 12.00 -0.93 -10.30
C GLU A 243 13.52 -0.96 -10.13
N THR A 244 14.13 0.22 -10.04
CA THR A 244 15.49 0.40 -9.55
C THR A 244 15.41 0.93 -8.13
N ASP A 245 15.84 0.11 -7.17
CA ASP A 245 15.82 0.41 -5.76
C ASP A 245 17.18 0.97 -5.27
N GLY A 246 17.12 1.71 -4.18
CA GLY A 246 18.23 2.39 -3.53
C GLY A 246 17.77 3.61 -2.73
N PRO A 247 18.55 4.05 -1.72
CA PRO A 247 18.25 5.25 -0.95
C PRO A 247 18.02 6.47 -1.86
N GLY A 248 16.93 7.20 -1.61
CA GLY A 248 16.55 8.40 -2.35
C GLY A 248 16.03 8.16 -3.77
N LEU A 249 15.81 6.90 -4.18
CA LEU A 249 15.27 6.54 -5.51
C LEU A 249 13.75 6.39 -5.54
N GLY A 250 13.05 6.93 -4.54
CA GLY A 250 11.59 7.02 -4.48
C GLY A 250 11.07 8.47 -4.39
N ARG A 251 9.85 8.72 -4.87
CA ARG A 251 9.10 9.97 -4.65
C ARG A 251 7.64 9.64 -4.37
N VAL A 252 6.93 10.56 -3.72
CA VAL A 252 5.49 10.43 -3.50
C VAL A 252 4.85 11.80 -3.65
N ASP A 253 3.81 11.85 -4.48
CA ASP A 253 3.03 13.05 -4.74
C ASP A 253 1.54 12.75 -4.48
N ILE A 254 0.78 13.80 -4.16
CA ILE A 254 -0.66 13.74 -3.95
C ILE A 254 -1.32 14.60 -5.02
N TYR A 255 -2.33 14.04 -5.69
CA TYR A 255 -3.08 14.68 -6.77
C TYR A 255 -4.58 14.70 -6.44
N THR A 256 -5.33 15.62 -7.05
CA THR A 256 -6.79 15.48 -7.12
C THR A 256 -7.16 14.26 -7.96
N SER A 257 -8.42 13.83 -7.91
CA SER A 257 -8.93 12.77 -8.80
C SER A 257 -8.87 13.18 -10.28
N GLU A 258 -8.93 14.47 -10.60
CA GLU A 258 -8.71 15.00 -11.96
C GLU A 258 -7.23 15.02 -12.37
N GLY A 259 -6.31 14.62 -11.49
CA GLY A 259 -4.88 14.49 -11.77
C GLY A 259 -4.08 15.78 -11.60
N VAL A 260 -4.61 16.78 -10.91
CA VAL A 260 -3.90 18.04 -10.60
C VAL A 260 -3.01 17.84 -9.37
N LEU A 261 -1.73 18.20 -9.46
CA LEU A 261 -0.78 18.07 -8.34
C LEU A 261 -1.16 18.99 -7.17
N LEU A 262 -1.38 18.40 -6.00
CA LEU A 262 -1.69 19.10 -4.75
C LEU A 262 -0.45 19.30 -3.90
N GLN A 263 0.33 18.22 -3.71
CA GLN A 263 1.41 18.19 -2.72
C GLN A 263 2.51 17.22 -3.16
N ARG A 264 3.75 17.55 -2.82
CA ARG A 264 4.88 16.62 -2.87
C ARG A 264 5.26 16.27 -1.44
N LEU A 265 5.42 14.99 -1.13
CA LEU A 265 5.95 14.59 0.17
C LEU A 265 7.45 14.88 0.24
N GLU A 266 7.91 15.24 1.45
CA GLU A 266 9.33 15.39 1.72
C GLU A 266 10.08 14.10 1.35
N SER A 267 11.17 14.26 0.61
CA SER A 267 11.97 13.15 0.10
C SER A 267 13.37 13.18 0.70
N GLY A 268 13.89 12.01 1.04
CA GLY A 268 15.25 11.82 1.54
C GLY A 268 15.74 10.40 1.31
N ASP A 269 16.86 10.01 1.91
CA ASP A 269 17.48 8.69 1.71
C ASP A 269 16.56 7.53 2.14
N PHE A 270 15.57 7.79 2.99
CA PHE A 270 14.53 6.83 3.38
C PHE A 270 13.52 6.52 2.25
N MET A 271 13.51 7.29 1.17
CA MET A 271 12.64 7.03 0.00
C MET A 271 13.27 6.01 -0.93
N ASN A 272 12.86 4.76 -0.82
CA ASN A 272 13.40 3.64 -1.59
C ASN A 272 12.27 2.75 -2.12
N ALA A 273 11.92 2.94 -3.39
CA ALA A 273 10.81 2.24 -4.06
C ALA A 273 9.49 2.22 -3.24
N PRO A 274 8.90 3.40 -2.97
CA PRO A 274 7.67 3.54 -2.20
C PRO A 274 6.50 2.83 -2.87
N TRP A 275 5.75 2.04 -2.12
CA TRP A 275 4.62 1.27 -2.65
C TRP A 275 3.37 1.40 -1.80
N GLY A 276 3.37 0.78 -0.62
CA GLY A 276 2.19 0.72 0.23
C GLY A 276 1.89 2.10 0.79
N VAL A 277 0.65 2.56 0.67
CA VAL A 277 0.21 3.85 1.20
C VAL A 277 -1.03 3.61 2.04
N ALA A 278 -1.05 4.16 3.24
CA ALA A 278 -2.20 4.08 4.13
C ALA A 278 -2.30 5.31 5.02
N LEU A 279 -3.52 5.75 5.33
CA LEU A 279 -3.72 6.62 6.49
C LEU A 279 -3.57 5.75 7.74
N ALA A 280 -2.72 6.17 8.67
CA ALA A 280 -2.54 5.46 9.93
C ALA A 280 -3.86 5.34 10.70
N PRO A 281 -4.10 4.22 11.41
CA PRO A 281 -5.22 4.11 12.34
C PRO A 281 -5.32 5.28 13.32
N LEU A 282 -6.53 5.56 13.80
CA LEU A 282 -6.77 6.63 14.79
C LEU A 282 -6.05 6.36 16.12
N ASP A 283 -5.79 5.10 16.43
CA ASP A 283 -5.08 4.65 17.64
C ASP A 283 -3.80 3.90 17.22
N PHE A 284 -2.93 4.61 16.52
CA PHE A 284 -1.64 4.08 16.02
C PHE A 284 -0.44 4.73 16.71
N GLY A 285 -0.65 5.19 17.95
CA GLY A 285 0.36 5.87 18.74
C GLY A 285 0.80 7.20 18.13
N ARG A 286 2.10 7.53 18.16
CA ARG A 286 2.61 8.86 17.74
C ARG A 286 2.26 9.25 16.30
N PHE A 287 2.11 8.27 15.42
CA PHE A 287 1.84 8.49 13.98
C PHE A 287 0.34 8.35 13.66
N SER A 288 -0.54 8.41 14.66
CA SER A 288 -1.98 8.40 14.43
C SER A 288 -2.35 9.56 13.50
N HIS A 289 -3.16 9.28 12.47
CA HIS A 289 -3.56 10.22 11.40
C HIS A 289 -2.48 10.60 10.38
N ASP A 290 -1.25 10.10 10.50
CA ASP A 290 -0.22 10.36 9.51
C ASP A 290 -0.45 9.51 8.25
N LEU A 291 0.05 10.01 7.13
CA LEU A 291 0.18 9.22 5.92
C LEU A 291 1.40 8.31 6.05
N LEU A 292 1.17 7.01 6.02
CA LEU A 292 2.21 6.00 6.05
C LEU A 292 2.57 5.57 4.63
N VAL A 293 3.86 5.48 4.36
CA VAL A 293 4.43 5.02 3.09
C VAL A 293 5.44 3.90 3.36
N ALA A 294 5.11 2.69 2.89
CA ALA A 294 5.94 1.51 2.98
C ALA A 294 6.92 1.43 1.80
N GLN A 295 8.18 1.16 2.11
CA GLN A 295 9.29 1.14 1.16
C GLN A 295 9.63 -0.29 0.76
N PHE A 296 9.25 -0.71 -0.46
CA PHE A 296 9.45 -2.08 -0.93
C PHE A 296 10.93 -2.44 -1.09
N ALA A 297 11.66 -1.57 -1.78
CA ALA A 297 13.11 -1.60 -1.96
C ALA A 297 13.68 -2.99 -2.34
N GLY A 298 13.38 -3.45 -3.55
CA GLY A 298 14.01 -4.59 -4.21
C GLY A 298 13.93 -5.90 -3.41
N GLY A 299 12.88 -6.06 -2.61
CA GLY A 299 12.68 -7.25 -1.78
C GLY A 299 13.54 -7.33 -0.51
N GLY A 300 14.28 -6.30 -0.10
CA GLY A 300 15.09 -6.38 1.14
C GLY A 300 16.58 -6.13 0.99
N THR A 301 17.07 -5.80 -0.21
CA THR A 301 18.51 -5.92 -0.53
C THR A 301 19.29 -4.62 -0.42
N THR A 302 18.61 -3.48 -0.32
CA THR A 302 19.20 -2.14 -0.24
C THR A 302 18.93 -1.46 1.10
N GLU A 303 19.70 -0.42 1.42
CA GLU A 303 19.49 0.38 2.64
C GLU A 303 18.08 1.00 2.66
N ASN A 304 17.51 1.13 3.86
CA ASN A 304 16.12 1.54 4.08
C ASN A 304 15.08 0.61 3.43
N SER A 305 15.45 -0.62 3.08
CA SER A 305 14.47 -1.58 2.59
C SER A 305 13.53 -2.07 3.69
N GLY A 306 12.23 -2.08 3.40
CA GLY A 306 11.21 -2.54 4.31
C GLY A 306 10.77 -1.55 5.37
N VAL A 307 11.32 -0.33 5.40
CA VAL A 307 10.94 0.69 6.38
C VAL A 307 9.57 1.28 6.03
N ILE A 308 8.90 1.84 7.03
CA ILE A 308 7.65 2.58 6.86
C ILE A 308 7.88 4.01 7.34
N ALA A 309 7.71 4.97 6.44
CA ALA A 309 7.86 6.39 6.69
C ALA A 309 6.50 7.04 6.95
N ALA A 310 6.42 7.92 7.94
CA ALA A 310 5.22 8.68 8.29
C ALA A 310 5.37 10.15 7.87
N PHE A 311 4.27 10.72 7.38
CA PHE A 311 4.19 12.09 6.92
C PHE A 311 2.93 12.78 7.44
N ASP A 312 3.10 14.03 7.87
CA ASP A 312 1.98 14.92 8.14
C ASP A 312 1.22 15.15 6.83
N LEU A 313 -0.02 14.66 6.78
CA LEU A 313 -0.83 14.65 5.55
C LEU A 313 -1.08 16.05 4.98
N VAL A 314 -1.07 17.08 5.83
CA VAL A 314 -1.42 18.46 5.44
C VAL A 314 -0.21 19.18 4.84
N THR A 315 0.96 19.00 5.44
CA THR A 315 2.19 19.73 5.10
C THR A 315 3.14 18.90 4.25
N GLY A 316 2.92 17.59 4.16
CA GLY A 316 3.78 16.62 3.47
C GLY A 316 5.16 16.46 4.09
N ARG A 317 5.39 16.96 5.31
CA ARG A 317 6.69 16.85 5.99
C ARG A 317 6.89 15.44 6.51
N PHE A 318 8.15 15.04 6.56
CA PHE A 318 8.54 13.75 7.13
C PHE A 318 8.54 13.81 8.67
N ASP A 319 7.74 12.96 9.31
CA ASP A 319 7.62 12.90 10.77
C ASP A 319 8.46 11.79 11.40
N GLY A 320 8.89 10.81 10.62
CA GLY A 320 9.84 9.79 11.05
C GLY A 320 9.59 8.42 10.46
N LEU A 321 10.38 7.45 10.92
CA LEU A 321 10.20 6.04 10.61
C LEU A 321 9.57 5.32 11.79
N LEU A 322 8.76 4.29 11.51
CA LEU A 322 8.30 3.36 12.52
C LEU A 322 9.50 2.69 13.22
N GLN A 323 9.40 2.51 14.54
CA GLN A 323 10.42 1.88 15.36
C GLN A 323 9.90 0.58 15.98
N ASP A 324 10.75 -0.43 16.08
CA ASP A 324 10.46 -1.69 16.77
C ASP A 324 10.48 -1.51 18.29
N ALA A 325 10.05 -2.52 19.05
CA ALA A 325 10.07 -2.50 20.52
C ALA A 325 11.44 -2.23 21.18
N LYS A 326 12.53 -2.20 20.41
CA LYS A 326 13.90 -1.92 20.88
C LYS A 326 14.38 -0.52 20.50
N GLY A 327 13.52 0.31 19.90
CA GLY A 327 13.85 1.66 19.42
C GLY A 327 14.66 1.68 18.12
N LYS A 328 14.81 0.55 17.42
CA LYS A 328 15.44 0.50 16.10
C LYS A 328 14.38 0.76 15.03
N THR A 329 14.74 1.39 13.91
CA THR A 329 13.87 1.44 12.74
C THR A 329 13.31 0.06 12.41
N LEU A 330 11.99 -0.06 12.43
CA LEU A 330 11.26 -1.25 12.05
C LEU A 330 11.41 -1.44 10.53
N ALA A 331 11.83 -2.63 10.13
CA ALA A 331 11.97 -2.99 8.73
C ALA A 331 11.32 -4.36 8.49
N ILE A 332 10.42 -4.43 7.52
CA ILE A 332 9.80 -5.66 7.03
C ILE A 332 10.32 -5.88 5.60
N PRO A 333 11.32 -6.77 5.40
CA PRO A 333 11.91 -6.98 4.08
C PRO A 333 10.86 -7.31 3.02
N GLY A 334 10.92 -6.61 1.89
CA GLY A 334 10.02 -6.81 0.76
C GLY A 334 8.55 -6.47 1.05
N ILE A 335 8.27 -5.54 1.96
CA ILE A 335 6.92 -5.05 2.23
C ILE A 335 6.28 -4.45 0.98
N TRP A 336 5.05 -4.86 0.66
CA TRP A 336 4.26 -4.35 -0.46
C TRP A 336 3.12 -3.48 0.05
N ALA A 337 1.91 -4.04 0.14
CA ALA A 337 0.73 -3.31 0.55
C ALA A 337 0.71 -3.12 2.08
N ILE A 338 0.17 -1.98 2.50
CA ILE A 338 -0.24 -1.73 3.88
C ILE A 338 -1.70 -1.24 3.84
N SER A 339 -2.50 -1.65 4.81
CA SER A 339 -3.89 -1.20 4.93
C SER A 339 -4.31 -1.22 6.39
N PRO A 340 -4.97 -0.16 6.91
CA PRO A 340 -5.54 -0.21 8.24
C PRO A 340 -6.66 -1.26 8.27
N GLY A 341 -6.82 -1.91 9.42
CA GLY A 341 -8.02 -2.67 9.73
C GLY A 341 -9.25 -1.76 9.72
N ASN A 342 -10.45 -2.35 9.71
CA ASN A 342 -11.65 -1.55 9.54
C ASN A 342 -12.21 -1.02 10.87
N VAL A 343 -12.74 0.20 10.82
CA VAL A 343 -13.54 0.81 11.89
C VAL A 343 -14.99 0.31 11.83
N ALA A 344 -15.24 -0.92 12.30
CA ALA A 344 -16.62 -1.34 12.61
C ALA A 344 -17.10 -0.68 13.92
N PRO A 345 -18.41 -0.48 14.14
CA PRO A 345 -18.95 0.10 15.39
C PRO A 345 -18.50 -0.60 16.68
N ALA A 346 -18.01 -1.84 16.58
CA ALA A 346 -17.50 -2.64 17.69
C ALA A 346 -15.96 -2.69 17.77
N ASN A 347 -15.22 -1.86 17.01
CA ASN A 347 -13.76 -1.86 16.89
C ASN A 347 -13.11 -3.21 16.46
N SER A 348 -13.94 -4.17 16.04
CA SER A 348 -13.58 -5.43 15.39
C SER A 348 -14.75 -5.86 14.51
N ASP A 349 -14.48 -6.15 13.25
CA ASP A 349 -15.48 -6.64 12.30
C ASP A 349 -15.61 -8.18 12.34
N PRO A 350 -16.63 -8.79 11.69
CA PRO A 350 -16.80 -10.25 11.67
C PRO A 350 -15.60 -11.04 11.11
N ALA A 351 -14.71 -10.40 10.34
CA ALA A 351 -13.47 -10.98 9.88
C ALA A 351 -12.34 -10.79 10.91
N ALA A 352 -12.63 -10.35 12.14
CA ALA A 352 -11.70 -10.21 13.25
C ALA A 352 -10.45 -9.38 12.93
N SER A 353 -10.63 -8.25 12.24
CA SER A 353 -9.53 -7.31 11.98
C SER A 353 -9.71 -5.99 12.76
N PRO A 354 -9.03 -5.83 13.90
CA PRO A 354 -9.07 -4.62 14.69
C PRO A 354 -8.70 -3.34 13.92
N ALA A 355 -9.43 -2.26 14.19
CA ALA A 355 -9.19 -0.96 13.56
C ALA A 355 -7.79 -0.38 13.86
N ALA A 356 -7.20 -0.74 15.01
CA ALA A 356 -5.90 -0.25 15.45
C ALA A 356 -4.71 -0.98 14.78
N GLU A 357 -4.97 -2.02 14.00
CA GLU A 357 -3.94 -2.80 13.33
C GLU A 357 -3.68 -2.26 11.91
N LEU A 358 -2.40 -2.21 11.53
CA LEU A 358 -1.98 -1.95 10.15
C LEU A 358 -1.56 -3.27 9.51
N TYR A 359 -2.40 -3.84 8.66
CA TYR A 359 -2.13 -5.08 7.94
C TYR A 359 -1.14 -4.83 6.80
N PHE A 360 -0.33 -5.84 6.49
CA PHE A 360 0.64 -5.76 5.41
C PHE A 360 0.80 -7.07 4.65
N THR A 361 1.26 -6.97 3.41
CA THR A 361 1.84 -8.09 2.65
C THR A 361 3.33 -7.85 2.44
N ALA A 362 4.11 -8.92 2.36
CA ALA A 362 5.54 -8.82 2.14
C ALA A 362 6.14 -10.05 1.44
N VAL A 363 7.37 -9.92 0.96
CA VAL A 363 8.17 -11.00 0.38
C VAL A 363 9.45 -11.19 1.21
N PRO A 364 9.45 -12.11 2.18
CA PRO A 364 10.65 -12.38 2.96
C PRO A 364 11.74 -12.99 2.07
N THR A 365 12.93 -12.40 2.06
CA THR A 365 14.11 -12.96 1.37
C THR A 365 14.79 -14.01 2.23
N ASN A 366 14.21 -15.20 2.34
CA ASN A 366 14.87 -16.36 2.94
C ASN A 366 15.06 -17.45 1.88
N GLY A 367 16.27 -17.58 1.33
CA GLY A 367 16.71 -18.82 0.67
C GLY A 367 16.39 -19.00 -0.82
N GLY A 368 16.14 -17.93 -1.58
CA GLY A 368 16.15 -17.98 -3.06
C GLY A 368 14.87 -18.47 -3.74
N ALA A 369 13.89 -19.01 -3.00
CA ALA A 369 12.52 -19.17 -3.50
C ALA A 369 11.70 -17.91 -3.22
N PRO A 370 10.73 -17.53 -4.07
CA PRO A 370 9.86 -16.40 -3.78
C PRO A 370 9.02 -16.68 -2.52
N GLY A 371 9.26 -15.89 -1.47
CA GLY A 371 8.49 -15.94 -0.24
C GLY A 371 7.14 -15.21 -0.37
N GLY A 372 6.35 -15.29 0.70
CA GLY A 372 5.18 -14.48 0.91
C GLY A 372 4.83 -14.44 2.38
N LEU A 373 4.33 -13.30 2.82
CA LEU A 373 3.97 -13.04 4.20
C LEU A 373 2.75 -12.13 4.23
N PHE A 374 1.79 -12.49 5.07
CA PHE A 374 0.67 -11.65 5.47
C PHE A 374 0.73 -11.49 6.99
N GLY A 375 0.57 -10.27 7.48
CA GLY A 375 0.69 -9.96 8.89
C GLY A 375 0.13 -8.58 9.22
N TYR A 376 0.37 -8.11 10.44
CA TYR A 376 0.01 -6.76 10.85
C TYR A 376 1.02 -6.14 11.80
N LEU A 377 0.94 -4.82 11.94
CA LEU A 377 1.63 -4.01 12.92
C LEU A 377 0.65 -3.46 13.97
N THR A 378 1.08 -3.41 15.22
CA THR A 378 0.35 -2.76 16.33
C THR A 378 1.26 -1.78 17.05
N ALA A 379 0.69 -0.64 17.48
CA ALA A 379 1.36 0.27 18.39
C ALA A 379 1.45 -0.34 19.80
N ILE A 380 2.57 -0.13 20.50
CA ILE A 380 2.75 -0.59 21.89
C ILE A 380 2.05 0.38 22.85
N SER A 381 1.07 -0.13 23.62
CA SER A 381 0.11 0.68 24.38
C SER A 381 0.68 1.49 25.55
N SER A 382 1.83 1.11 26.12
CA SER A 382 2.41 1.78 27.29
C SER A 382 2.98 3.18 27.01
N GLU A 383 2.96 3.61 25.74
CA GLU A 383 3.49 4.90 25.29
C GLU A 383 2.40 5.81 24.72
N LEU A 384 1.12 5.40 24.82
CA LEU A 384 -0.02 6.29 24.62
C LEU A 384 0.04 7.39 25.68
N VAL A 385 0.44 8.59 25.24
CA VAL A 385 0.66 9.76 26.08
C VAL A 385 -0.53 9.99 27.03
N GLU A 386 -0.23 10.18 28.32
CA GLU A 386 -1.11 10.83 29.30
C GLU A 386 -1.56 12.19 28.75
N GLY A 387 -2.68 12.19 28.02
CA GLY A 387 -3.33 13.40 27.55
C GLY A 387 -4.02 14.12 28.72
N GLY A 388 -3.41 15.21 29.19
CA GLY A 388 -4.15 16.39 29.67
C GLY A 388 -4.52 16.46 31.17
N GLY A 389 -3.72 15.89 32.06
CA GLY A 389 -3.89 16.04 33.51
C GLY A 389 -3.03 17.14 34.15
N GLN A 390 -3.13 18.40 33.71
CA GLN A 390 -2.77 19.57 34.53
C GLN A 390 -3.72 20.74 34.29
#